data_AF-A0A8S1T0Z2-F1
#
_entry.id   AF-A0A8S1T0Z2-F1
#
_cell.length_a   1.000
_cell.length_b   1.000
_cell.length_c   1.000
_cell.angle_alpha   90.00
_cell.angle_beta   90.00
_cell.angle_gamma   90.00
#
_symmetry.space_group_name_H-M   'P 1'
#
loop_
_entity.id
_entity.type
_entity.pdbx_description
1 polymer ?
#
loop_
_entity_poly.entity_id
_entity_poly.type
_entity_poly.pdbx_seq_one_letter_code
_entity_poly.pdbx_strand_id
1 'polypeptide(L)'
;MISFDKILEEKIGSGIYQIRTISIIGLIEFCDGIEYVFMSILMAILQKEWQLSQTQIATLGSSFLGGVVIGNCICVYITDKIGRKTSFSIFAGLSVMLVYYTSFVESYNELIILRLLFGIVFGTTSPLGYVFITEVAVAKYRGRFAFSLTLMYVAGKAYLIFLCFFFLDDYTNGNWRGLIRFNGIPVLLCFILSIIYLKETIRYYLNKGQYTVAFQEIEENHQIKVKRMDQQLGS
;
A
#
# COMPACT_ATOMS: atom_id res chain seq x y z
N MET A 1 -14.67 -10.27 30.73
CA MET A 1 -14.41 -10.52 29.30
C MET A 1 -13.06 -9.89 28.97
N ILE A 2 -12.05 -10.68 28.57
CA ILE A 2 -10.73 -10.15 28.21
C ILE A 2 -10.87 -9.47 26.83
N SER A 3 -10.70 -8.15 26.76
CA SER A 3 -10.74 -7.42 25.49
C SER A 3 -9.53 -7.78 24.62
N PHE A 4 -9.71 -7.86 23.30
CA PHE A 4 -8.64 -8.11 22.34
C PHE A 4 -7.48 -7.10 22.49
N ASP A 5 -7.79 -5.85 22.80
CA ASP A 5 -6.78 -4.82 23.05
C ASP A 5 -5.91 -5.16 24.26
N LYS A 6 -6.48 -5.79 25.30
CA LYS A 6 -5.75 -6.24 26.49
C LYS A 6 -4.80 -7.39 26.17
N ILE A 7 -5.16 -8.29 25.24
CA ILE A 7 -4.28 -9.37 24.76
C ILE A 7 -3.10 -8.79 23.96
N LEU A 8 -3.36 -7.81 23.09
CA LEU A 8 -2.30 -7.12 22.33
C LEU A 8 -1.32 -6.40 23.25
N GLU A 9 -1.83 -5.74 24.28
CA GLU A 9 -1.04 -4.92 25.20
C GLU A 9 -0.23 -5.78 26.20
N GLU A 10 -0.84 -6.79 26.81
CA GLU A 10 -0.19 -7.63 27.83
C GLU A 10 0.72 -8.71 27.19
N LYS A 11 0.23 -9.47 26.20
CA LYS A 11 0.96 -10.64 25.65
C LYS A 11 1.87 -10.34 24.47
N ILE A 12 1.45 -9.49 23.53
CA ILE A 12 2.20 -9.29 22.26
C ILE A 12 3.19 -8.11 22.36
N GLY A 13 2.80 -6.98 22.94
CA GLY A 13 3.64 -5.78 23.03
C GLY A 13 4.05 -5.20 21.66
N SER A 14 5.04 -4.29 21.61
CA SER A 14 5.58 -3.72 20.37
C SER A 14 6.79 -4.50 19.84
N GLY A 15 6.53 -5.58 19.10
CA GLY A 15 7.55 -6.49 18.57
C GLY A 15 8.08 -6.13 17.17
N ILE A 16 9.15 -6.82 16.75
CA ILE A 16 9.73 -6.71 15.39
C ILE A 16 8.73 -7.07 14.29
N TYR A 17 7.78 -7.96 14.60
CA TYR A 17 6.69 -8.32 13.68
C TYR A 17 5.83 -7.09 13.33
N GLN A 18 5.42 -6.30 14.32
CA GLN A 18 4.61 -5.11 14.09
C GLN A 18 5.38 -4.07 13.27
N ILE A 19 6.64 -3.81 13.63
CA ILE A 19 7.50 -2.88 12.89
C ILE A 19 7.67 -3.35 11.44
N ARG A 20 7.90 -4.65 11.22
CA ARG A 20 8.05 -5.22 9.87
C ARG A 20 6.78 -5.07 9.06
N THR A 21 5.63 -5.46 9.60
CA THR A 21 4.33 -5.28 8.93
C THR A 21 4.09 -3.81 8.60
N ILE A 22 4.26 -2.91 9.56
CA ILE A 22 4.05 -1.47 9.36
C ILE A 22 5.04 -0.90 8.36
N SER A 23 6.28 -1.40 8.30
CA SER A 23 7.26 -0.96 7.29
C SER A 23 6.84 -1.38 5.87
N ILE A 24 6.29 -2.59 5.71
CA ILE A 24 5.78 -3.07 4.41
C ILE A 24 4.53 -2.27 4.00
N ILE A 25 3.63 -2.00 4.94
CA ILE A 25 2.47 -1.12 4.68
C ILE A 25 2.94 0.33 4.38
N GLY A 26 3.97 0.81 5.08
CA GLY A 26 4.60 2.11 4.79
C GLY A 26 5.18 2.17 3.38
N LEU A 27 5.77 1.08 2.90
CA LEU A 27 6.31 1.01 1.55
C LEU A 27 5.22 1.08 0.47
N ILE A 28 4.03 0.50 0.70
CA ILE A 28 2.92 0.68 -0.27
C ILE A 28 2.42 2.12 -0.25
N GLU A 29 2.31 2.76 0.91
CA GLU A 29 1.89 4.15 1.02
C GLU A 29 2.91 5.08 0.34
N PHE A 30 4.20 4.76 0.45
CA PHE A 30 5.25 5.41 -0.33
C PHE A 30 5.02 5.25 -1.85
N CYS A 31 4.72 4.04 -2.32
CA CYS A 31 4.42 3.79 -3.74
C CYS A 31 3.15 4.52 -4.21
N ASP A 32 2.10 4.55 -3.39
CA ASP A 32 0.85 5.26 -3.64
C ASP A 32 1.09 6.77 -3.71
N GLY A 33 2.00 7.29 -2.88
CA GLY A 33 2.46 8.67 -2.93
C GLY A 33 3.17 9.01 -4.23
N ILE A 34 4.06 8.12 -4.67
CA ILE A 34 4.72 8.26 -5.98
C ILE A 34 3.66 8.34 -7.09
N GLU A 35 2.80 7.33 -7.19
CA GLU A 35 1.86 7.26 -8.30
C GLU A 35 0.95 8.50 -8.34
N TYR A 36 0.49 8.97 -7.18
CA TYR A 36 -0.38 10.14 -7.11
C TYR A 36 0.23 11.39 -7.79
N VAL A 37 1.52 11.65 -7.57
CA VAL A 37 2.22 12.77 -8.22
C VAL A 37 2.53 12.44 -9.67
N PHE A 38 2.87 11.18 -9.98
CA PHE A 38 3.13 10.74 -11.35
C PHE A 38 1.92 11.01 -12.23
N MET A 39 0.72 10.72 -11.76
CA MET A 39 -0.53 10.99 -12.48
C MET A 39 -0.70 12.47 -12.82
N SER A 40 -0.41 13.35 -11.87
CA SER A 40 -0.55 14.80 -12.04
C SER A 40 0.41 15.31 -13.14
N ILE A 41 1.64 14.81 -13.15
CA ILE A 41 2.65 15.19 -14.15
C ILE A 41 2.35 14.55 -15.51
N LEU A 42 1.95 13.28 -15.52
CA LEU A 42 1.61 12.54 -16.74
C LEU A 42 0.47 13.24 -17.51
N MET A 43 -0.56 13.72 -16.82
CA MET A 43 -1.66 14.45 -17.47
C MET A 43 -1.17 15.70 -18.21
N ALA A 44 -0.24 16.47 -17.61
CA ALA A 44 0.32 17.67 -18.24
C ALA A 44 1.17 17.32 -19.48
N ILE A 45 1.98 16.26 -19.40
CA ILE A 45 2.81 15.79 -20.51
C ILE A 45 1.92 15.28 -21.65
N LEU A 46 0.98 14.38 -21.36
CA LEU A 46 0.10 13.79 -22.38
C LEU A 46 -0.86 14.80 -23.01
N GLN A 47 -1.25 15.86 -22.27
CA GLN A 47 -2.04 16.94 -22.84
C GLN A 47 -1.32 17.59 -24.04
N LYS A 48 0.00 17.79 -23.92
CA LYS A 48 0.82 18.37 -24.98
C LYS A 48 1.20 17.33 -26.03
N GLU A 49 1.71 16.17 -25.61
CA GLU A 49 2.23 15.11 -26.49
C GLU A 49 1.13 14.54 -27.39
N TRP A 50 -0.06 14.24 -26.82
CA TRP A 50 -1.17 13.62 -27.54
C TRP A 50 -2.26 14.63 -27.93
N GLN A 51 -2.01 15.93 -27.73
CA GLN A 51 -2.93 17.03 -28.05
C GLN A 51 -4.33 16.82 -27.47
N LEU A 52 -4.41 16.34 -26.23
CA LEU A 52 -5.68 16.03 -25.58
C LEU A 52 -6.44 17.30 -25.21
N SER A 53 -7.75 17.26 -25.42
CA SER A 53 -8.65 18.31 -24.95
C SER A 53 -8.72 18.36 -23.42
N GLN A 54 -9.12 19.51 -22.86
CA GLN A 54 -9.29 19.64 -21.41
C GLN A 54 -10.31 18.64 -20.84
N THR A 55 -11.37 18.34 -21.60
CA THR A 55 -12.38 17.33 -21.24
C THR A 55 -11.78 15.94 -21.16
N GLN A 56 -10.84 15.58 -22.04
CA GLN A 56 -10.17 14.29 -22.02
C GLN A 56 -9.25 14.15 -20.79
N ILE A 57 -8.48 15.19 -20.46
CA ILE A 57 -7.68 15.21 -19.23
C ILE A 57 -8.56 15.11 -17.98
N ALA A 58 -9.66 15.86 -17.92
CA ALA A 58 -10.62 15.76 -16.83
C ALA A 58 -11.23 14.35 -16.71
N THR A 59 -11.50 13.70 -17.84
CA THR A 59 -12.01 12.33 -17.88
C THR A 59 -10.99 11.33 -17.37
N LEU A 60 -9.71 11.48 -17.70
CA LEU A 60 -8.62 10.65 -17.17
C LEU A 60 -8.49 10.76 -15.64
N GLY A 61 -8.59 11.97 -15.09
CA GLY A 61 -8.58 12.16 -13.63
C GLY A 61 -9.83 11.58 -12.97
N SER A 62 -11.00 11.77 -13.59
CA SER A 62 -12.28 11.28 -13.07
C SER A 62 -12.36 9.75 -13.10
N SER A 63 -11.79 9.08 -14.11
CA SER A 63 -11.78 7.62 -14.18
C SER A 63 -10.97 7.00 -13.04
N PHE A 64 -9.83 7.58 -12.67
CA PHE A 64 -9.09 7.17 -11.48
C PHE A 64 -9.94 7.30 -10.21
N LEU A 65 -10.57 8.46 -9.98
CA LEU A 65 -11.42 8.68 -8.80
C LEU A 65 -12.63 7.73 -8.78
N GLY A 66 -13.27 7.49 -9.93
CA GLY A 66 -14.33 6.49 -10.07
C GLY A 66 -13.84 5.09 -9.68
N GLY A 67 -12.63 4.73 -10.09
CA GLY A 67 -11.97 3.49 -9.70
C GLY A 67 -11.76 3.42 -8.18
N VAL A 68 -11.31 4.50 -7.54
CA VAL A 68 -11.11 4.57 -6.08
C VAL A 68 -12.41 4.33 -5.32
N VAL A 69 -13.53 4.89 -5.77
CA VAL A 69 -14.84 4.64 -5.17
C VAL A 69 -15.21 3.16 -5.28
N ILE A 70 -15.06 2.58 -6.47
CA ILE A 70 -15.34 1.16 -6.72
C ILE A 70 -14.44 0.27 -5.85
N GLY A 71 -13.14 0.56 -5.78
CA GLY A 71 -12.16 -0.15 -4.98
C GLY A 71 -12.50 -0.14 -3.49
N ASN A 72 -12.86 1.02 -2.93
CA ASN A 72 -13.26 1.14 -1.54
C ASN A 72 -14.49 0.29 -1.19
N CYS A 73 -15.51 0.28 -2.07
CA CYS A 73 -16.71 -0.54 -1.88
C CYS A 73 -16.38 -2.04 -1.89
N ILE A 74 -15.47 -2.46 -2.78
CA ILE A 74 -15.11 -3.87 -2.96
C ILE A 74 -14.13 -4.34 -1.86
N CYS A 75 -13.29 -3.45 -1.35
CA CYS A 75 -12.26 -3.73 -0.35
C CYS A 75 -12.82 -4.50 0.85
N VAL A 76 -13.94 -4.04 1.42
CA VAL A 76 -14.55 -4.67 2.60
C VAL A 76 -14.91 -6.14 2.32
N TYR A 77 -15.61 -6.39 1.20
CA TYR A 77 -16.05 -7.74 0.86
C TYR A 77 -14.88 -8.69 0.57
N ILE A 78 -13.89 -8.25 -0.21
CA ILE A 78 -12.74 -9.09 -0.56
C ILE A 78 -11.91 -9.40 0.70
N THR A 79 -11.56 -8.37 1.47
CA THR A 79 -10.64 -8.51 2.61
C THR A 79 -11.21 -9.41 3.72
N ASP A 80 -12.52 -9.37 3.95
CA ASP A 80 -13.17 -10.28 4.90
C ASP A 80 -13.26 -11.73 4.37
N LYS A 81 -13.40 -11.90 3.05
CA LYS A 81 -13.50 -13.22 2.44
C LYS A 81 -12.16 -13.95 2.39
N ILE A 82 -11.14 -13.33 1.80
CA ILE A 82 -9.85 -13.98 1.48
C ILE A 82 -8.71 -13.62 2.44
N GLY A 83 -8.94 -12.68 3.36
CA GLY A 83 -7.93 -12.25 4.33
C GLY A 83 -7.22 -10.95 3.96
N ARG A 84 -6.70 -10.25 4.97
CA ARG A 84 -6.04 -8.97 4.81
C ARG A 84 -4.72 -9.14 4.08
N LYS A 85 -3.90 -10.14 4.44
CA LYS A 85 -2.57 -10.37 3.83
C LYS A 85 -2.68 -10.80 2.37
N THR A 86 -3.61 -11.71 2.10
CA THR A 86 -3.84 -12.24 0.75
C THR A 86 -4.34 -11.12 -0.17
N SER A 87 -5.33 -10.36 0.29
CA SER A 87 -5.85 -9.20 -0.45
C SER A 87 -4.73 -8.21 -0.76
N PHE A 88 -3.96 -7.81 0.25
CA PHE A 88 -2.86 -6.86 0.08
C PHE A 88 -1.86 -7.33 -0.98
N SER A 89 -1.43 -8.59 -0.91
CA SER A 89 -0.43 -9.13 -1.84
C SER A 89 -0.96 -9.21 -3.28
N ILE A 90 -2.23 -9.57 -3.47
CA ILE A 90 -2.86 -9.60 -4.79
C ILE A 90 -2.91 -8.19 -5.39
N PHE A 91 -3.40 -7.22 -4.63
CA PHE A 91 -3.52 -5.85 -5.11
C PHE A 91 -2.16 -5.18 -5.31
N ALA A 92 -1.16 -5.46 -4.48
CA ALA A 92 0.22 -5.02 -4.72
C ALA A 92 0.80 -5.62 -6.02
N GLY A 93 0.52 -6.90 -6.31
CA GLY A 93 0.92 -7.52 -7.58
C GLY A 93 0.20 -6.94 -8.79
N LEU A 94 -1.08 -6.60 -8.65
CA LEU A 94 -1.83 -5.87 -9.67
C LEU A 94 -1.23 -4.47 -9.91
N SER A 95 -0.81 -3.75 -8.86
CA SER A 95 -0.10 -2.47 -9.02
C SER A 95 1.14 -2.62 -9.88
N VAL A 96 1.97 -3.64 -9.64
CA VAL A 96 3.16 -3.91 -10.47
C VAL A 96 2.78 -4.04 -11.93
N MET A 97 1.80 -4.90 -12.24
CA MET A 97 1.36 -5.15 -13.61
C MET A 97 0.85 -3.86 -14.27
N LEU A 98 0.02 -3.08 -13.58
CA LEU A 98 -0.54 -1.84 -14.11
C LEU A 98 0.53 -0.77 -14.36
N VAL A 99 1.52 -0.63 -13.47
CA VAL A 99 2.62 0.32 -13.60
C VAL A 99 3.46 0.01 -14.85
N TYR A 100 3.90 -1.23 -15.00
CA TYR A 100 4.68 -1.62 -16.17
C TYR A 100 3.86 -1.55 -17.45
N TYR A 101 2.61 -2.00 -17.43
CA TYR A 101 1.75 -1.97 -18.60
C TYR A 101 1.46 -0.53 -19.05
N THR A 102 1.27 0.41 -18.12
CA THR A 102 1.14 1.85 -18.41
C THR A 102 2.31 2.38 -19.23
N SER A 103 3.53 1.87 -19.01
CA SER A 103 4.72 2.31 -19.74
C SER A 103 4.70 2.01 -21.24
N PHE A 104 3.84 1.09 -21.68
CA PHE A 104 3.69 0.67 -23.08
C PHE A 104 2.43 1.23 -23.76
N VAL A 105 1.59 1.96 -23.03
CA VAL A 105 0.31 2.45 -23.56
C VAL A 105 0.52 3.52 -24.62
N GLU A 106 -0.11 3.36 -25.78
CA GLU A 106 -0.05 4.33 -26.88
C GLU A 106 -1.42 4.94 -27.19
N SER A 107 -2.49 4.46 -26.53
CA SER A 107 -3.86 4.89 -26.78
C SER A 107 -4.50 5.53 -25.56
N TYR A 108 -5.21 6.65 -25.78
CA TYR A 108 -5.98 7.35 -24.76
C TYR A 108 -7.04 6.45 -24.09
N ASN A 109 -7.73 5.61 -24.87
CA ASN A 109 -8.77 4.74 -24.33
C ASN A 109 -8.21 3.64 -23.42
N GLU A 110 -7.05 3.09 -23.81
CA GLU A 110 -6.33 2.12 -22.99
C GLU A 110 -5.85 2.76 -21.69
N LEU A 111 -5.35 4.00 -21.76
CA LEU A 111 -4.95 4.74 -20.58
C LEU A 111 -6.11 4.96 -19.61
N ILE A 112 -7.31 5.32 -20.09
CA ILE A 112 -8.50 5.45 -19.25
C ILE A 112 -8.80 4.16 -18.48
N ILE A 113 -8.78 3.02 -19.17
CA ILE A 113 -9.06 1.72 -18.56
C ILE A 113 -8.02 1.45 -17.45
N LEU A 114 -6.75 1.70 -17.73
CA LEU A 114 -5.69 1.52 -16.75
C LEU A 114 -5.80 2.48 -15.58
N ARG A 115 -6.26 3.73 -15.79
CA ARG A 115 -6.54 4.68 -14.70
C ARG A 115 -7.65 4.18 -13.81
N LEU A 116 -8.73 3.66 -14.39
CA LEU A 116 -9.84 3.07 -13.64
C LEU A 116 -9.36 1.88 -12.80
N LEU A 117 -8.60 0.95 -13.40
CA LEU A 117 -8.05 -0.21 -12.72
C LEU A 117 -7.08 0.19 -11.62
N PHE A 118 -6.20 1.16 -11.87
CA PHE A 118 -5.29 1.66 -10.86
C PHE A 118 -6.04 2.32 -9.69
N GLY A 119 -7.11 3.06 -9.99
CA GLY A 119 -8.02 3.60 -8.98
C GLY A 119 -8.62 2.51 -8.10
N ILE A 120 -9.08 1.40 -8.69
CA ILE A 120 -9.62 0.25 -7.92
C ILE A 120 -8.56 -0.34 -7.00
N VAL A 121 -7.32 -0.48 -7.49
CA VAL A 121 -6.21 -1.00 -6.70
C VAL A 121 -5.89 -0.06 -5.53
N PHE A 122 -5.67 1.23 -5.82
CA PHE A 122 -5.42 2.28 -4.82
C PHE A 122 -6.52 2.36 -3.77
N GLY A 123 -7.79 2.34 -4.22
CA GLY A 123 -8.97 2.35 -3.36
C GLY A 123 -9.14 1.08 -2.52
N THR A 124 -8.36 0.03 -2.79
CA THR A 124 -8.35 -1.19 -1.97
C THR A 124 -7.14 -1.25 -1.05
N THR A 125 -5.94 -0.91 -1.54
CA THR A 125 -4.69 -0.99 -0.77
C THR A 125 -4.64 0.03 0.36
N SER A 126 -5.03 1.27 0.10
CA SER A 126 -4.96 2.36 1.07
C SER A 126 -5.82 2.09 2.32
N PRO A 127 -7.15 1.81 2.25
CA PRO A 127 -7.93 1.50 3.44
C PRO A 127 -7.44 0.22 4.15
N LEU A 128 -6.96 -0.77 3.40
CA LEU A 128 -6.42 -2.01 3.95
C LEU A 128 -5.15 -1.76 4.80
N GLY A 129 -4.30 -0.80 4.43
CA GLY A 129 -3.16 -0.38 5.24
C GLY A 129 -3.57 0.11 6.63
N TYR A 130 -4.63 0.90 6.72
CA TYR A 130 -5.19 1.34 8.01
C TYR A 130 -5.82 0.19 8.80
N VAL A 131 -6.48 -0.77 8.13
CA VAL A 131 -6.97 -1.99 8.78
C VAL A 131 -5.80 -2.74 9.43
N PHE A 132 -4.68 -2.93 8.73
CA PHE A 132 -3.48 -3.53 9.31
C PHE A 132 -2.99 -2.80 10.56
N ILE A 133 -2.94 -1.47 10.57
CA ILE A 133 -2.57 -0.73 11.78
C ILE A 133 -3.53 -1.04 12.92
N THR A 134 -4.83 -0.96 12.69
CA THR A 134 -5.82 -1.14 13.77
C THR A 134 -5.82 -2.56 14.33
N GLU A 135 -5.49 -3.56 13.51
CA GLU A 135 -5.47 -4.97 13.91
C GLU A 135 -4.14 -5.44 14.49
N VAL A 136 -3.02 -4.82 14.10
CA VAL A 136 -1.66 -5.25 14.48
C VAL A 136 -1.07 -4.35 15.57
N ALA A 137 -1.39 -3.06 15.60
CA ALA A 137 -0.81 -2.12 16.55
C ALA A 137 -1.58 -2.02 17.87
N VAL A 138 -0.82 -1.90 18.95
CA VAL A 138 -1.33 -1.58 20.29
C VAL A 138 -2.01 -0.20 20.27
N ALA A 139 -3.15 -0.08 20.94
CA ALA A 139 -4.00 1.13 20.94
C ALA A 139 -3.22 2.43 21.18
N LYS A 140 -2.28 2.43 22.15
CA LYS A 140 -1.42 3.57 22.49
C LYS A 140 -0.56 4.09 21.32
N TYR A 141 -0.15 3.23 20.40
CA TYR A 141 0.77 3.57 19.30
C TYR A 141 0.09 3.69 17.93
N ARG A 142 -1.20 3.34 17.82
CA ARG A 142 -1.96 3.39 16.54
C ARG A 142 -1.82 4.74 15.84
N GLY A 143 -1.95 5.85 16.58
CA GLY A 143 -1.83 7.20 16.01
C GLY A 143 -0.43 7.50 15.45
N ARG A 144 0.63 7.03 16.13
CA ARG A 144 2.02 7.21 15.65
C ARG A 144 2.27 6.43 14.36
N PHE A 145 1.74 5.22 14.26
CA PHE A 145 1.88 4.41 13.05
C PHE A 145 1.06 4.96 11.89
N ALA A 146 -0.16 5.44 12.15
CA ALA A 146 -0.96 6.13 11.14
C ALA A 146 -0.22 7.36 10.58
N PHE A 147 0.36 8.18 11.46
CA PHE A 147 1.18 9.32 11.04
C PHE A 147 2.42 8.89 10.24
N SER A 148 3.08 7.79 10.64
CA SER A 148 4.21 7.24 9.90
C SER A 148 3.84 6.81 8.47
N LEU A 149 2.64 6.26 8.25
CA LEU A 149 2.16 5.94 6.91
C LEU A 149 1.96 7.21 6.08
N THR A 150 1.35 8.24 6.65
CA THR A 150 1.18 9.53 5.98
C THR A 150 2.55 10.15 5.63
N LEU A 151 3.55 10.03 6.51
CA LEU A 151 4.92 10.47 6.20
C LEU A 151 5.52 9.68 5.03
N MET A 152 5.32 8.36 4.97
CA MET A 152 5.80 7.55 3.85
C MET A 152 5.12 7.97 2.54
N TYR A 153 3.80 8.22 2.57
CA TYR A 153 3.05 8.74 1.43
C TYR A 153 3.61 10.08 0.93
N VAL A 154 3.90 11.03 1.82
CA VAL A 154 4.54 12.30 1.46
C VAL A 154 5.97 12.11 0.97
N ALA A 155 6.74 11.20 1.57
CA ALA A 155 8.09 10.88 1.13
C ALA A 155 8.12 10.31 -0.28
N GLY A 156 7.13 9.48 -0.65
CA GLY A 156 6.94 8.97 -2.00
C GLY A 156 6.73 10.07 -3.03
N LYS A 157 5.90 11.06 -2.69
CA LYS A 157 5.70 12.26 -3.52
C LYS A 157 7.01 13.01 -3.77
N ALA A 158 7.78 13.24 -2.71
CA ALA A 158 9.07 13.93 -2.79
C ALA A 158 10.10 13.13 -3.62
N TYR A 159 10.13 11.81 -3.43
CA TYR A 159 10.99 10.91 -4.21
C TYR A 159 10.69 10.98 -5.70
N LEU A 160 9.42 10.98 -6.10
CA LEU A 160 9.09 11.11 -7.51
C LEU A 160 9.50 12.46 -8.09
N ILE A 161 9.25 13.55 -7.36
CA ILE A 161 9.69 14.89 -7.79
C ILE A 161 11.20 14.91 -8.00
N PHE A 162 11.96 14.26 -7.11
CA PHE A 162 13.40 14.07 -7.28
C PHE A 162 13.74 13.30 -8.56
N LEU A 163 13.04 12.19 -8.86
CA LEU A 163 13.24 11.44 -10.11
C LEU A 163 12.89 12.27 -11.36
N CYS A 164 11.91 13.16 -11.29
CA CYS A 164 11.51 13.99 -12.42
C CYS A 164 12.69 14.83 -12.96
N PHE A 165 13.61 15.28 -12.10
CA PHE A 165 14.81 16.02 -12.53
C PHE A 165 15.75 15.22 -13.44
N PHE A 166 15.68 13.87 -13.42
CA PHE A 166 16.53 13.01 -14.24
C PHE A 166 15.83 12.51 -15.51
N PHE A 167 14.49 12.42 -15.49
CA PHE A 167 13.72 11.80 -16.57
C PHE A 167 12.94 12.81 -17.41
N LEU A 168 12.66 14.00 -16.88
CA LEU A 168 11.87 15.03 -17.55
C LEU A 168 12.75 16.24 -17.88
N ASP A 169 12.58 16.76 -19.09
CA ASP A 169 13.28 17.98 -19.54
C ASP A 169 12.52 19.23 -19.06
N ASP A 170 11.18 19.16 -19.07
CA ASP A 170 10.29 20.18 -18.51
C ASP A 170 9.01 19.54 -17.96
N TYR A 171 8.08 20.36 -17.42
CA TYR A 171 6.81 19.87 -16.86
C TYR A 171 5.84 19.25 -17.90
N THR A 172 6.13 19.38 -19.18
CA THR A 172 5.29 19.01 -20.32
C THR A 172 5.96 18.07 -21.33
N ASN A 173 7.26 17.84 -21.20
CA ASN A 173 8.10 17.07 -22.12
C ASN A 173 9.09 16.22 -21.32
N GLY A 174 9.28 14.98 -21.74
CA GLY A 174 10.29 14.11 -21.16
C GLY A 174 9.94 12.63 -21.28
N ASN A 175 10.83 11.79 -20.77
CA ASN A 175 10.69 10.34 -20.85
C ASN A 175 9.83 9.80 -19.70
N TRP A 176 8.53 10.12 -19.71
CA TRP A 176 7.57 9.63 -18.71
C TRP A 176 7.47 8.10 -18.69
N ARG A 177 7.69 7.43 -19.84
CA ARG A 177 7.73 5.97 -19.94
C ARG A 177 8.91 5.36 -19.19
N GLY A 178 10.07 6.02 -19.20
CA GLY A 178 11.23 5.64 -18.41
C GLY A 178 11.00 5.86 -16.92
N LEU A 179 10.39 7.00 -16.58
CA LEU A 179 10.05 7.36 -15.20
C LEU A 179 9.13 6.32 -14.55
N ILE A 180 8.04 5.92 -15.22
CA ILE A 180 7.13 4.90 -14.68
C ILE A 180 7.75 3.50 -14.62
N ARG A 181 8.62 3.15 -15.58
CA ARG A 181 9.38 1.88 -15.53
C ARG A 181 10.29 1.83 -14.31
N PHE A 182 10.98 2.94 -14.01
CA PHE A 182 11.82 3.04 -12.83
C PHE A 182 11.00 3.05 -11.54
N ASN A 183 9.83 3.70 -11.54
CA ASN A 183 8.87 3.62 -10.44
C ASN A 183 8.35 2.19 -10.20
N GLY A 184 8.31 1.34 -11.23
CA GLY A 184 7.95 -0.08 -11.07
C GLY A 184 8.87 -0.87 -10.12
N ILE A 185 10.08 -0.38 -9.84
CA ILE A 185 11.05 -1.05 -8.96
C ILE A 185 10.59 -1.08 -7.49
N PRO A 186 10.31 0.06 -6.82
CA PRO A 186 9.80 0.05 -5.45
C PRO A 186 8.46 -0.68 -5.31
N VAL A 187 7.57 -0.59 -6.31
CA VAL A 187 6.29 -1.31 -6.32
C VAL A 187 6.51 -2.82 -6.36
N LEU A 188 7.42 -3.29 -7.22
CA LEU A 188 7.81 -4.70 -7.30
C LEU A 188 8.43 -5.19 -6.00
N LEU A 189 9.33 -4.40 -5.41
CA LEU A 189 9.92 -4.69 -4.11
C LEU A 189 8.83 -4.84 -3.03
N CYS A 190 7.86 -3.93 -2.99
CA CYS A 190 6.74 -4.00 -2.06
C CYS A 190 5.94 -5.30 -2.22
N PHE A 191 5.61 -5.68 -3.45
CA PHE A 191 4.91 -6.94 -3.74
C PHE A 191 5.69 -8.18 -3.27
N ILE A 192 7.00 -8.24 -3.55
CA ILE A 192 7.85 -9.37 -3.13
C ILE A 192 7.91 -9.44 -1.59
N LEU A 193 8.13 -8.30 -0.93
CA LEU A 193 8.19 -8.23 0.53
C LEU A 193 6.85 -8.59 1.17
N SER A 194 5.72 -8.22 0.55
CA SER A 194 4.40 -8.58 1.07
C SER A 194 4.13 -10.09 1.01
N ILE A 195 4.61 -10.78 -0.03
CA ILE A 195 4.44 -12.23 -0.13
C ILE A 195 5.24 -12.94 0.97
N ILE A 196 6.50 -12.53 1.17
CA ILE A 196 7.48 -13.23 2.02
C ILE A 196 7.26 -12.94 3.51
N TYR A 197 6.98 -11.69 3.88
CA TYR A 197 7.08 -11.24 5.27
C TYR A 197 5.76 -10.87 5.93
N LEU A 198 4.73 -10.55 5.15
CA LEU A 198 3.41 -10.21 5.68
C LEU A 198 2.73 -11.51 6.14
N LYS A 199 2.25 -11.54 7.37
CA LYS A 199 1.37 -12.61 7.86
C LYS A 199 -0.07 -12.08 7.96
N GLU A 200 -1.02 -13.01 7.97
CA GLU A 200 -2.43 -12.68 8.19
C GLU A 200 -2.64 -12.17 9.62
N THR A 201 -3.66 -11.35 9.83
CA THR A 201 -3.89 -10.76 11.15
C THR A 201 -4.54 -11.76 12.10
N ILE A 202 -4.17 -11.70 13.38
CA ILE A 202 -4.76 -12.53 14.43
C ILE A 202 -6.29 -12.33 14.46
N ARG A 203 -6.75 -11.09 14.23
CA ARG A 203 -8.17 -10.75 14.18
C ARG A 203 -8.90 -11.45 13.04
N TYR A 204 -8.28 -11.61 11.87
CA TYR A 204 -8.84 -12.42 10.79
C TYR A 204 -9.04 -13.88 11.21
N TYR A 205 -8.03 -14.50 11.83
CA TYR A 205 -8.12 -15.89 12.30
C TYR A 205 -9.22 -16.08 13.34
N LEU A 206 -9.35 -15.14 14.30
CA LEU A 206 -10.41 -15.16 15.30
C LEU A 206 -11.80 -15.04 14.64
N ASN A 207 -11.97 -14.12 13.69
CA ASN A 207 -13.25 -13.94 12.99
C ASN A 207 -13.63 -15.15 12.12
N LYS A 208 -12.66 -15.91 11.62
CA LYS A 208 -12.89 -17.15 10.87
C LYS A 208 -13.08 -18.39 11.77
N GLY A 209 -13.02 -18.23 13.10
CA GLY A 209 -13.11 -19.34 14.05
C GLY A 209 -11.86 -20.24 14.09
N GLN A 210 -10.75 -19.80 13.50
CA GLN A 210 -9.47 -20.52 13.48
C GLN A 210 -8.66 -20.25 14.76
N TYR A 211 -9.25 -20.59 15.91
CA TYR A 211 -8.69 -20.25 17.22
C TYR A 211 -7.31 -20.87 17.48
N THR A 212 -7.07 -22.11 17.05
CA THR A 212 -5.78 -22.79 17.25
C THR A 212 -4.63 -22.02 16.62
N VAL A 213 -4.81 -21.56 15.38
CA VAL A 213 -3.80 -20.77 14.64
C VAL A 213 -3.61 -19.41 15.29
N ALA A 214 -4.70 -18.76 15.71
CA ALA A 214 -4.63 -17.48 16.41
C ALA A 214 -3.85 -17.59 17.73
N PHE A 215 -4.09 -18.64 18.53
CA PHE A 215 -3.38 -18.84 19.80
C PHE A 215 -1.91 -19.20 19.59
N GLN A 216 -1.58 -20.02 18.59
CA GLN A 216 -0.19 -20.32 18.24
C GLN A 216 0.60 -19.05 17.86
N GLU A 217 0.02 -18.21 17.00
CA GLU A 217 0.67 -16.95 16.57
C GLU A 217 0.83 -15.96 17.74
N ILE A 218 -0.13 -15.93 18.69
CA ILE A 218 0.00 -15.15 19.93
C ILE A 218 1.16 -15.67 20.79
N GLU A 219 1.27 -16.99 20.93
CA GLU A 219 2.27 -17.64 21.78
C GLU A 219 3.69 -17.51 21.22
N GLU A 220 3.88 -17.66 19.91
CA GLU A 220 5.15 -17.36 19.23
C GLU A 220 5.60 -15.91 19.48
N ASN A 221 4.68 -14.95 19.28
CA ASN A 221 4.99 -13.54 19.49
C ASN A 221 5.27 -13.23 20.97
N HIS A 222 4.59 -13.92 21.91
CA HIS A 222 4.83 -13.77 23.34
C HIS A 222 6.20 -14.31 23.75
N GLN A 223 6.62 -15.49 23.25
CA GLN A 223 7.93 -16.07 23.54
C GLN A 223 9.08 -15.19 23.02
N ILE A 224 8.91 -14.55 21.86
CA ILE A 224 9.88 -13.58 21.32
C ILE A 224 10.02 -12.38 22.25
N LYS A 225 8.91 -11.88 22.83
CA LYS A 225 8.94 -10.77 23.79
C LYS A 225 9.70 -11.14 25.07
N VAL A 226 9.42 -12.32 25.64
CA VAL A 226 10.07 -12.80 26.88
C VAL A 226 11.57 -12.96 26.69
N LYS A 227 12.03 -13.64 25.63
CA LYS A 227 13.47 -13.79 25.32
C LYS A 227 14.23 -12.46 25.20
N ARG A 228 13.57 -11.41 24.68
CA ARG A 228 14.18 -10.07 24.58
C ARG A 228 14.29 -9.37 25.93
N MET A 229 13.28 -9.51 26.79
CA MET A 229 13.33 -8.95 28.14
C MET A 229 14.46 -9.60 28.94
N ASP A 230 14.62 -10.92 28.83
CA ASP A 230 15.71 -11.65 29.49
C ASP A 230 17.10 -11.21 28.97
N GLN A 231 17.24 -10.96 27.66
CA GLN A 231 18.48 -10.42 27.09
C GLN A 231 18.81 -9.00 27.54
N GLN A 232 17.81 -8.15 27.78
CA GLN A 232 17.99 -6.77 28.25
C GLN A 232 18.26 -6.67 29.75
N LEU A 233 17.83 -7.65 30.54
CA LEU A 233 18.09 -7.73 31.97
C LEU A 233 19.43 -8.42 32.30
N GLY A 234 20.01 -9.14 31.34
CA GLY A 234 21.32 -9.79 31.45
C GLY A 234 22.52 -8.99 30.90
N SER A 235 22.30 -7.76 30.44
CA SER A 235 23.31 -6.80 29.94
C SER A 235 23.40 -5.57 30.84
#